data_AF-U9VK63-F1
#
_entry.id   AF-U9VK63-F1
#
_cell.length_a   1.000
_cell.length_b   1.000
_cell.length_c   1.000
_cell.angle_alpha   90.00
_cell.angle_beta   90.00
_cell.angle_gamma   90.00
#
_symmetry.space_group_name_H-M   'P 1'
#
loop_
_entity.id
_entity.type
_entity.pdbx_description
1 polymer ?
#
loop_
_entity_poly.entity_id
_entity_poly.type
_entity_poly.pdbx_seq_one_letter_code
_entity_poly.pdbx_strand_id
1 'polypeptide(L)'
;MGDRVRVRKLIRNDGTFPGKDIGFHLAKKGDIGYIVGIGTYLQRAYIYSVHFLETNYVVGCLKKELDLAEERPPLIEQPDW
;
A
#
# COMPACT_ATOMS: atom_id res chain seq x y z
N MET A 1 -11.44 -2.00 1.12
CA MET A 1 -10.95 -0.62 0.86
C MET A 1 -10.81 0.08 2.18
N GLY A 2 -9.72 0.82 2.41
CA GLY A 2 -9.39 1.39 3.72
C GLY A 2 -8.61 0.46 4.65
N ASP A 3 -8.02 -0.63 4.12
CA ASP A 3 -7.21 -1.53 4.94
C ASP A 3 -5.89 -0.84 5.32
N ARG A 4 -5.57 -0.88 6.62
CA ARG A 4 -4.36 -0.26 7.18
C ARG A 4 -3.18 -1.17 6.87
N VAL A 5 -2.20 -0.65 6.15
CA VAL A 5 -1.00 -1.40 5.75
C VAL A 5 0.27 -0.75 6.28
N ARG A 6 1.25 -1.60 6.57
CA ARG A 6 2.60 -1.21 6.97
C ARG A 6 3.58 -1.54 5.86
N VAL A 7 4.45 -0.59 5.55
CA VAL A 7 5.52 -0.77 4.58
C VAL A 7 6.64 -1.64 5.16
N ARG A 8 6.99 -2.72 4.47
CA ARG A 8 8.06 -3.65 4.90
C ARG A 8 9.45 -3.22 4.49
N LYS A 9 9.57 -2.46 3.42
CA LYS A 9 10.83 -2.06 2.78
C LYS A 9 10.74 -0.62 2.31
N LEU A 10 11.88 0.06 2.26
CA LEU A 10 11.98 1.40 1.71
C LEU A 10 11.46 1.44 0.27
N ILE A 11 10.43 2.26 0.03
CA ILE A 11 9.86 2.47 -1.29
C ILE A 11 10.51 3.70 -1.91
N ARG A 12 11.09 3.49 -3.09
CA ARG A 12 11.73 4.54 -3.88
C ARG A 12 10.93 4.77 -5.15
N ASN A 13 10.91 6.01 -5.61
CA ASN A 13 10.33 6.32 -6.90
C ASN A 13 11.15 5.65 -8.02
N ASP A 14 10.53 4.77 -8.79
CA ASP A 14 11.11 4.13 -9.96
C ASP A 14 10.89 4.93 -11.26
N GLY A 15 10.24 6.09 -11.16
CA GLY A 15 9.85 6.96 -12.27
C GLY A 15 8.35 6.99 -12.53
N THR A 16 7.55 6.18 -11.83
CA THR A 16 6.08 6.23 -11.95
C THR A 16 5.40 7.28 -11.07
N PHE A 17 6.07 7.80 -10.04
CA PHE A 17 5.49 8.83 -9.18
C PHE A 17 5.78 10.24 -9.73
N PRO A 18 4.75 11.08 -9.98
CA PRO A 18 4.94 12.40 -10.58
C PRO A 18 5.54 13.40 -9.59
N GLY A 19 6.37 14.32 -10.10
CA GLY A 19 6.88 15.46 -9.33
C GLY A 19 7.98 15.15 -8.32
N LYS A 20 8.57 13.95 -8.37
CA LYS A 20 9.74 13.56 -7.58
C LYS A 20 10.79 12.91 -8.47
N ASP A 21 12.06 13.11 -8.14
CA ASP A 21 13.16 12.46 -8.85
C ASP A 21 13.12 10.94 -8.69
N ILE A 22 13.72 10.26 -9.66
CA ILE A 22 13.96 8.81 -9.59
C ILE A 22 14.88 8.54 -8.39
N GLY A 23 14.53 7.55 -7.58
CA GLY A 23 15.25 7.20 -6.35
C GLY A 23 14.80 7.98 -5.11
N PHE A 24 13.89 8.96 -5.24
CA PHE A 24 13.34 9.69 -4.10
C PHE A 24 12.61 8.73 -3.14
N HIS A 25 12.80 8.94 -1.85
CA HIS A 25 12.19 8.13 -0.80
C HIS A 25 10.72 8.51 -0.62
N LEU A 26 9.81 7.66 -1.10
CA LEU A 26 8.37 7.90 -1.02
C LEU A 26 7.77 7.42 0.30
N ALA A 27 8.22 6.26 0.78
CA ALA A 27 7.82 5.68 2.06
C ALA A 27 8.98 4.88 2.67
N LYS A 28 9.13 4.95 3.99
CA LYS A 28 10.14 4.22 4.76
C LYS A 28 9.58 2.92 5.32
N LYS A 29 10.49 2.03 5.72
CA LYS A 29 10.12 0.80 6.44
C LYS A 29 9.44 1.17 7.76
N GLY A 30 8.25 0.63 7.99
CA GLY A 30 7.44 0.89 9.16
C GLY A 30 6.33 1.92 8.95
N ASP A 31 6.38 2.69 7.85
CA ASP A 31 5.37 3.70 7.54
C ASP A 31 4.01 3.03 7.36
N ILE A 32 2.98 3.71 7.87
CA ILE A 32 1.61 3.26 7.83
C ILE A 32 0.85 4.05 6.78
N GLY A 33 0.09 3.35 5.96
CA GLY A 33 -0.81 3.96 4.99
C GLY A 33 -2.10 3.18 4.85
N TYR A 34 -3.00 3.70 4.04
CA TYR A 34 -4.32 3.10 3.79
C TYR A 34 -4.46 2.74 2.31
N ILE A 35 -4.95 1.54 2.03
CA ILE A 35 -5.23 1.15 0.64
C ILE A 35 -6.47 1.91 0.14
N VAL A 36 -6.24 2.82 -0.81
CA VAL A 36 -7.27 3.61 -1.49
C VAL A 36 -7.70 3.02 -2.82
N GLY A 37 -6.91 2.11 -3.40
CA GLY A 37 -7.25 1.46 -4.66
C GLY A 37 -6.39 0.23 -4.95
N ILE A 38 -6.89 -0.63 -5.83
CA ILE A 38 -6.17 -1.81 -6.32
C ILE A 38 -6.25 -1.79 -7.84
N GLY A 39 -5.09 -1.72 -8.47
CA GLY A 39 -4.92 -1.83 -9.91
C GLY A 39 -4.18 -3.11 -10.28
N THR A 40 -4.08 -3.36 -11.58
CA THR A 40 -3.20 -4.40 -12.12
C THR A 40 -2.24 -3.78 -13.13
N TYR A 41 -0.99 -4.25 -13.13
CA TYR A 41 0.00 -3.90 -14.13
C TYR A 41 0.21 -5.07 -15.08
N LEU A 42 -0.03 -4.84 -16.38
CA LEU A 42 0.07 -5.85 -17.46
C LEU A 42 -0.67 -7.17 -17.15
N GLN A 43 -1.72 -7.13 -16.33
CA GLN A 43 -2.45 -8.29 -15.81
C GLN A 43 -1.60 -9.33 -15.04
N ARG A 44 -0.33 -9.02 -14.75
CA ARG A 44 0.62 -9.96 -14.11
C ARG A 44 0.93 -9.61 -12.67
N ALA A 45 0.76 -8.34 -12.29
CA ALA A 45 1.03 -7.87 -10.93
C ALA A 45 -0.12 -7.03 -10.40
N TYR A 46 -0.51 -7.27 -9.15
CA TYR A 46 -1.43 -6.40 -8.41
C TYR A 46 -0.65 -5.24 -7.81
N ILE A 47 -1.13 -4.01 -8.07
CA ILE A 47 -0.58 -2.77 -7.55
C ILE A 47 -1.59 -2.17 -6.58
N TYR A 48 -1.20 -2.03 -5.33
CA TYR A 48 -2.00 -1.44 -4.26
C TYR A 48 -1.65 0.04 -4.17
N SER A 49 -2.63 0.91 -4.42
CA SER A 49 -2.46 2.33 -4.20
C SER A 49 -2.63 2.61 -2.71
N VAL A 50 -1.53 2.97 -2.05
CA VAL A 50 -1.48 3.26 -0.62
C VAL A 50 -1.33 4.76 -0.41
N HIS A 51 -2.25 5.35 0.33
CA HIS A 51 -2.16 6.75 0.75
C HIS A 51 -1.47 6.84 2.10
N PHE A 52 -0.32 7.51 2.12
CA PHE A 52 0.43 7.83 3.32
C PHE A 52 -0.05 9.19 3.84
N LEU A 53 -0.70 9.21 4.99
CA LEU A 53 -1.27 10.43 5.56
C LEU A 53 -0.19 11.44 6.01
N GLU A 54 0.97 10.95 6.46
CA GLU A 54 2.06 11.82 6.94
C GLU A 54 2.68 12.65 5.81
N THR A 55 2.89 12.04 4.64
CA THR A 55 3.50 12.71 3.48
C THR A 55 2.47 13.20 2.47
N ASN A 56 1.20 12.81 2.65
CA ASN A 56 0.10 12.98 1.71
C ASN A 56 0.38 12.38 0.32
N TYR A 57 1.21 11.34 0.24
CA TYR A 57 1.55 10.67 -1.02
C TYR A 57 0.69 9.45 -1.26
N VAL A 58 0.25 9.26 -2.51
CA VAL A 58 -0.41 8.03 -2.96
C VAL A 58 0.57 7.25 -3.82
N VAL A 59 1.02 6.10 -3.32
CA VAL A 59 2.09 5.31 -3.95
C VAL A 59 1.56 3.93 -4.32
N GLY A 60 1.89 3.47 -5.52
CA GLY A 60 1.63 2.11 -5.96
C GLY A 60 2.65 1.16 -5.35
N CYS A 61 2.19 0.18 -4.57
CA CYS A 61 3.04 -0.82 -3.92
C CYS A 61 2.63 -2.23 -4.34
N LEU A 62 3.59 -3.14 -4.42
CA LEU A 62 3.30 -4.56 -4.66
C LEU A 62 2.84 -5.24 -3.36
N LYS A 63 2.06 -6.33 -3.48
CA LYS A 63 1.61 -7.13 -2.31
C LYS A 63 2.77 -7.51 -1.39
N LYS A 64 3.92 -7.89 -1.97
CA LYS A 64 5.12 -8.35 -1.24
C LYS A 64 5.83 -7.25 -0.44
N GLU A 65 5.48 -5.99 -0.66
CA GLU A 65 6.10 -4.82 -0.03
C GLU A 65 5.29 -4.29 1.15
N LEU A 66 4.07 -4.79 1.32
CA LEU A 66 3.12 -4.37 2.34
C LEU A 66 2.81 -5.53 3.29
N ASP A 67 2.62 -5.20 4.56
CA ASP A 67 1.94 -6.04 5.54
C ASP A 67 0.60 -5.41 5.92
N LEU A 68 -0.37 -6.23 6.28
CA LEU A 68 -1.56 -5.73 6.97
C LEU A 68 -1.15 -5.30 8.38
N ALA A 69 -1.40 -4.02 8.71
CA ALA A 69 -1.10 -3.46 10.03
C ALA A 69 -2.22 -3.75 11.02
N GLU A 70 -3.46 -3.86 10.53
CA GLU A 70 -4.62 -4.30 11.29
C GLU A 70 -5.31 -5.39 10.47
N GLU A 71 -5.59 -6.51 11.14
CA GLU A 71 -6.44 -7.55 10.60
C GLU A 71 -7.87 -6.99 10.62
N ARG A 72 -8.46 -6.77 9.44
CA ARG A 72 -9.87 -6.39 9.37
C ARG A 72 -10.64 -7.53 10.06
N PRO A 73 -11.37 -7.30 11.17
CA PRO A 73 -12.19 -8.34 11.75
C PRO A 73 -13.18 -8.82 10.68
N PRO A 74 -13.43 -10.12 10.57
CA PRO A 74 -14.33 -10.65 9.56
C PRO A 74 -15.67 -9.92 9.66
N LEU A 75 -16.17 -9.40 8.54
CA LEU A 75 -17.41 -8.63 8.46
C LEU A 75 -18.66 -9.47 8.79
N ILE A 76 -18.48 -10.79 8.94
CA ILE A 76 -19.51 -11.74 9.30
C ILE A 76 -18.84 -12.67 10.32
N GLU A 77 -19.25 -12.61 11.60
CA GLU A 77 -19.10 -13.76 12.48
C GLU A 77 -19.86 -14.90 11.82
N GLN A 78 -19.15 -15.92 11.33
CA GLN A 78 -19.80 -17.14 10.87
C GLN A 78 -20.54 -17.72 12.08
N PRO A 79 -21.87 -17.81 12.06
CA PRO A 79 -22.58 -18.51 13.11
C PRO A 79 -22.19 -19.99 13.01
N ASP A 80 -21.63 -20.55 14.09
CA ASP A 80 -21.45 -21.99 14.22
C ASP A 80 -22.82 -22.64 14.45
N TRP A 81 -23.64 -22.79 13.40
CA TRP A 81 -24.83 -23.65 13.42
C TRP A 81 -25.00 -24.41 12.10
#